data_AF-A0ABD0LGP6-F1
#
_entry.id   AF-A0ABD0LGP6-F1
#
_cell.length_a   1.000
_cell.length_b   1.000
_cell.length_c   1.000
_cell.angle_alpha   90.00
_cell.angle_beta   90.00
_cell.angle_gamma   90.00
#
_symmetry.space_group_name_H-M   'P 1'
#
loop_
_entity.id
_entity.type
_entity.pdbx_description
1 polymer ?
#
loop_
_entity_poly.entity_id
_entity_poly.type
_entity_poly.pdbx_seq_one_letter_code
_entity_poly.pdbx_strand_id
1 'polypeptide(L)'
;PCRVELAVPEDAALILVGVHIARSRCFDMKVLLFIGCLALARLAAGQVRCDSTHECRTEQTCCKLASGNWGCCPVPNAVCCPDGIHCCRNGFTCKKSTCERGNQVVPMLERQPAFMRLAAGQVKCDSTHECQSGQTCCKLASGNWGCCPQPEAVCCSDHVHCCPKGFTCELPSHCRKGDDVVPWMEKVPAFVSENVKAVQCDSTHECPTGDTCCKLANGNWGCCPVKNAVCCADHVHCCPSGYKCETSTGRCTKGDNSAPLPWLVAISK
;
A
#
# COMPACT_ATOMS: atom_id res chain seq x y z
N PRO A 1 -57.52 -5.80 -11.44
CA PRO A 1 -57.35 -5.46 -12.88
C PRO A 1 -56.79 -4.04 -13.03
N CYS A 2 -55.47 -3.92 -13.15
CA CYS A 2 -54.84 -2.67 -13.59
C CYS A 2 -53.96 -3.02 -14.77
N ARG A 3 -54.44 -2.65 -15.96
CA ARG A 3 -53.73 -2.76 -17.23
C ARG A 3 -52.76 -1.59 -17.28
N VAL A 4 -51.46 -1.87 -17.31
CA VAL A 4 -50.44 -0.85 -17.60
C VAL A 4 -50.05 -1.05 -19.06
N GLU A 5 -50.53 -0.17 -19.93
CA GLU A 5 -50.00 -0.01 -21.28
C GLU A 5 -48.61 0.62 -21.18
N LEU A 6 -47.59 -0.12 -21.60
CA LEU A 6 -46.23 0.36 -21.78
C LEU A 6 -46.16 1.10 -23.12
N ALA A 7 -46.24 2.42 -23.09
CA ALA A 7 -45.77 3.24 -24.20
C ALA A 7 -44.25 3.38 -24.08
N VAL A 8 -43.51 2.80 -25.02
CA VAL A 8 -42.06 3.01 -25.19
C VAL A 8 -41.88 4.16 -26.19
N PRO A 9 -41.29 5.30 -25.79
CA PRO A 9 -40.70 6.21 -26.76
C PRO A 9 -39.27 5.76 -27.07
N GLU A 10 -38.98 5.60 -28.35
CA GLU A 10 -37.63 5.59 -28.89
C GLU A 10 -37.03 6.98 -28.67
N ASP A 11 -36.02 7.09 -27.80
CA ASP A 11 -34.78 7.81 -28.08
C ASP A 11 -33.93 7.96 -26.82
N ALA A 12 -32.64 7.71 -27.00
CA ALA A 12 -31.69 7.44 -25.97
C ALA A 12 -31.12 8.70 -25.30
N ALA A 13 -30.93 8.54 -23.99
CA ALA A 13 -29.75 8.96 -23.23
C ALA A 13 -29.69 10.40 -22.67
N LEU A 14 -29.55 10.40 -21.33
CA LEU A 14 -29.09 11.46 -20.44
C LEU A 14 -29.98 12.69 -20.31
N ILE A 15 -30.91 12.67 -19.34
CA ILE A 15 -31.04 13.79 -18.38
C ILE A 15 -31.37 13.22 -16.99
N LEU A 16 -30.55 13.62 -16.02
CA LEU A 16 -30.74 13.56 -14.57
C LEU A 16 -32.20 13.75 -14.16
N VAL A 17 -32.76 12.86 -13.34
CA VAL A 17 -33.96 13.21 -12.56
C VAL A 17 -33.78 12.71 -11.14
N GLY A 18 -33.45 13.64 -10.25
CA GLY A 18 -33.70 13.44 -8.83
C GLY A 18 -35.17 13.13 -8.63
N VAL A 19 -35.46 12.02 -7.97
CA VAL A 19 -36.84 11.60 -7.72
C VAL A 19 -37.40 12.49 -6.62
N HIS A 20 -38.15 13.51 -7.06
CA HIS A 20 -39.12 14.20 -6.24
C HIS A 20 -40.10 13.16 -5.67
N ILE A 21 -40.16 13.08 -4.35
CA ILE A 21 -41.06 12.22 -3.58
C ILE A 21 -42.50 12.69 -3.85
N ALA A 22 -43.20 12.05 -4.78
CA ALA A 22 -44.64 12.18 -4.93
C ALA A 22 -45.33 11.00 -4.21
N ARG A 23 -45.98 11.34 -3.10
CA ARG A 23 -46.80 10.47 -2.26
C ARG A 23 -47.79 9.64 -3.09
N SER A 24 -47.69 8.31 -3.02
CA SER A 24 -48.84 7.40 -3.12
C SER A 24 -48.51 6.10 -2.40
N ARG A 25 -49.45 5.67 -1.56
CA ARG A 25 -49.28 4.71 -0.45
C ARG A 25 -49.13 3.27 -0.97
N CYS A 26 -48.44 2.44 -0.16
CA CYS A 26 -48.06 1.04 -0.38
C CYS A 26 -46.75 0.82 -1.18
N PHE A 27 -45.62 1.21 -0.59
CA PHE A 27 -44.28 0.79 -1.02
C PHE A 27 -43.81 -0.39 -0.16
N ASP A 28 -43.69 -1.56 -0.77
CA ASP A 28 -43.09 -2.74 -0.14
C ASP A 28 -41.58 -2.50 0.01
N MET A 29 -41.10 -2.38 1.26
CA MET A 29 -39.72 -2.04 1.63
C MET A 29 -38.68 -3.06 1.12
N LYS A 30 -39.13 -4.21 0.61
CA LYS A 30 -38.27 -5.21 -0.04
C LYS A 30 -37.82 -4.83 -1.45
N VAL A 31 -38.56 -4.00 -2.19
CA VAL A 31 -38.26 -3.73 -3.61
C VAL A 31 -37.08 -2.76 -3.78
N LEU A 32 -36.91 -1.79 -2.87
CA LEU A 32 -35.78 -0.84 -2.88
C LEU A 32 -34.43 -1.52 -2.60
N LEU A 33 -34.41 -2.58 -1.77
CA LEU A 33 -33.20 -3.36 -1.51
C LEU A 33 -32.77 -4.21 -2.71
N PHE A 34 -33.71 -4.70 -3.52
CA PHE A 34 -33.38 -5.48 -4.72
C PHE A 34 -32.84 -4.62 -5.88
N ILE A 35 -33.38 -3.42 -6.07
CA ILE A 35 -32.87 -2.49 -7.10
C ILE A 35 -31.52 -1.89 -6.67
N GLY A 36 -31.31 -1.65 -5.36
CA GLY A 36 -30.01 -1.27 -4.81
C GLY A 36 -28.94 -2.38 -4.89
N CYS A 37 -29.31 -3.65 -4.70
CA CYS A 37 -28.39 -4.78 -4.84
C CYS A 37 -28.00 -5.09 -6.29
N LEU A 38 -28.89 -4.88 -7.26
CA LEU A 38 -28.56 -5.07 -8.68
C LEU A 38 -27.71 -3.93 -9.28
N ALA A 39 -27.71 -2.74 -8.66
CA ALA A 39 -26.86 -1.63 -9.08
C ALA A 39 -25.43 -1.68 -8.51
N LEU A 40 -25.11 -2.57 -7.56
CA LEU A 40 -23.77 -2.76 -7.02
C LEU A 40 -23.00 -3.94 -7.64
N ALA A 41 -23.58 -4.65 -8.60
CA ALA A 41 -22.97 -5.84 -9.21
C ALA A 41 -22.35 -5.61 -10.60
N ARG A 42 -21.99 -4.38 -10.98
CA ARG A 42 -21.29 -4.09 -12.26
C ARG A 42 -20.21 -3.00 -12.18
N LEU A 43 -19.31 -3.08 -11.20
CA LEU A 43 -18.01 -2.40 -11.29
C LEU A 43 -16.86 -3.33 -10.89
N ALA A 44 -16.84 -4.55 -11.42
CA ALA A 44 -15.57 -5.23 -11.67
C ALA A 44 -15.09 -4.75 -13.05
N ALA A 45 -14.55 -3.53 -13.13
CA ALA A 45 -13.80 -3.12 -14.30
C ALA A 45 -12.62 -4.09 -14.43
N GLY A 46 -12.60 -4.90 -15.48
CA GLY A 46 -11.48 -5.81 -15.71
C GLY A 46 -10.16 -5.05 -15.77
N GLN A 47 -9.07 -5.72 -15.39
CA GLN A 47 -7.74 -5.13 -15.35
C GLN A 47 -6.76 -5.99 -16.16
N VAL A 48 -5.86 -5.34 -16.90
CA VAL A 48 -4.78 -6.00 -17.64
C VAL A 48 -3.56 -6.07 -16.73
N ARG A 49 -3.13 -7.28 -16.38
CA ARG A 49 -1.95 -7.49 -15.52
C ARG A 49 -0.68 -7.30 -16.34
N CYS A 50 0.17 -6.38 -15.89
CA CYS A 50 1.48 -6.14 -16.51
C CYS A 50 2.57 -7.00 -15.86
N ASP A 51 2.59 -7.04 -14.53
CA ASP A 51 3.42 -7.94 -13.73
C ASP A 51 2.77 -8.26 -12.38
N SER A 52 3.56 -8.68 -11.39
CA SER A 52 3.11 -8.96 -10.03
C SER A 52 2.61 -7.72 -9.28
N THR A 53 3.06 -6.51 -9.65
CA THR A 53 2.89 -5.26 -8.90
C THR A 53 2.14 -4.17 -9.66
N HIS A 54 2.02 -4.26 -11.00
CA HIS A 54 1.43 -3.26 -11.87
C HIS A 54 0.27 -3.81 -12.71
N GLU A 55 -0.77 -3.00 -12.88
CA GLU A 55 -1.92 -3.25 -13.74
C GLU A 55 -2.37 -2.02 -14.53
N CYS A 56 -3.01 -2.29 -15.66
CA CYS A 56 -3.68 -1.30 -16.48
C CYS A 56 -5.18 -1.54 -16.48
N ARG A 57 -5.96 -0.54 -16.90
CA ARG A 57 -7.40 -0.72 -17.10
C ARG A 57 -7.67 -1.69 -18.26
N THR A 58 -8.88 -2.25 -18.32
CA THR A 58 -9.35 -2.95 -19.51
C THR A 58 -9.07 -2.14 -20.77
N GLU A 59 -8.68 -2.83 -21.85
CA GLU A 59 -8.39 -2.25 -23.18
C GLU A 59 -7.14 -1.35 -23.25
N GLN A 60 -6.28 -1.40 -22.24
CA GLN A 60 -4.95 -0.79 -22.28
C GLN A 60 -3.86 -1.85 -22.54
N THR A 61 -2.69 -1.40 -23.01
CA THR A 61 -1.53 -2.28 -23.24
C THR A 61 -0.39 -1.92 -22.31
N CYS A 62 0.19 -2.91 -21.65
CA CYS A 62 1.35 -2.75 -20.78
C CYS A 62 2.63 -2.51 -21.60
N CYS A 63 3.34 -1.42 -21.32
CA CYS A 63 4.62 -1.07 -21.95
C CYS A 63 5.65 -0.66 -20.89
N LYS A 64 6.87 -1.21 -20.94
CA LYS A 64 7.95 -0.87 -19.99
C LYS A 64 8.48 0.54 -20.20
N LEU A 65 8.48 1.35 -19.14
CA LEU A 65 9.03 2.70 -19.12
C LEU A 65 10.57 2.67 -19.09
N ALA A 66 11.20 3.80 -19.44
CA ALA A 66 12.67 3.97 -19.35
C ALA A 66 13.21 3.78 -17.91
N SER A 67 12.38 4.01 -16.90
CA SER A 67 12.70 3.78 -15.48
C SER A 67 12.73 2.30 -15.08
N GLY A 68 12.27 1.39 -15.93
CA GLY A 68 12.13 -0.05 -15.64
C GLY A 68 10.75 -0.45 -15.10
N ASN A 69 9.93 0.51 -14.67
CA ASN A 69 8.54 0.28 -14.23
C ASN A 69 7.58 0.12 -15.42
N TRP A 70 6.33 -0.27 -15.16
CA TRP A 70 5.30 -0.41 -16.20
C TRP A 70 4.50 0.87 -16.42
N GLY A 71 4.16 1.12 -17.68
CA GLY A 71 3.20 2.13 -18.12
C GLY A 71 2.08 1.50 -18.95
N CYS A 72 0.96 2.19 -19.01
CA CYS A 72 -0.23 1.81 -19.75
C CYS A 72 -0.36 2.67 -21.01
N CYS A 73 -0.36 2.02 -22.16
CA CYS A 73 -0.79 2.65 -23.39
C CYS A 73 -2.33 2.66 -23.44
N PRO A 74 -2.99 3.79 -23.76
CA PRO A 74 -4.44 3.94 -23.67
C PRO A 74 -5.23 3.23 -24.80
N VAL A 75 -4.63 2.22 -25.44
CA VAL A 75 -5.23 1.45 -26.53
C VAL A 75 -4.85 -0.03 -26.43
N PRO A 76 -5.69 -0.95 -26.93
CA PRO A 76 -5.39 -2.37 -26.90
C PRO A 76 -4.39 -2.74 -28.01
N ASN A 77 -3.58 -3.77 -27.76
CA ASN A 77 -2.57 -4.29 -28.68
C ASN A 77 -1.63 -3.20 -29.22
N ALA A 78 -1.26 -2.24 -28.38
CA ALA A 78 -0.37 -1.15 -28.76
C ALA A 78 1.05 -1.65 -29.05
N VAL A 79 1.73 -0.98 -29.98
CA VAL A 79 3.17 -1.15 -30.21
C VAL A 79 3.92 -0.24 -29.24
N CYS A 80 4.66 -0.83 -28.30
CA CYS A 80 5.47 -0.10 -27.34
C CYS A 80 6.74 0.42 -28.02
N CYS A 81 6.92 1.74 -28.08
CA CYS A 81 8.09 2.35 -28.72
C CYS A 81 9.36 2.23 -27.85
N PRO A 82 10.55 2.19 -28.46
CA PRO A 82 11.81 1.99 -27.73
C PRO A 82 12.23 3.20 -26.89
N ASP A 83 11.60 4.36 -27.09
CA ASP A 83 11.84 5.59 -26.32
C ASP A 83 11.42 5.48 -24.84
N GLY A 84 10.68 4.44 -24.47
CA GLY A 84 10.22 4.23 -23.09
C GLY A 84 9.11 5.18 -22.63
N ILE A 85 8.59 6.05 -23.50
CA ILE A 85 7.61 7.09 -23.17
C ILE A 85 6.35 6.94 -24.01
N HIS A 86 6.48 6.57 -25.29
CA HIS A 86 5.38 6.59 -26.23
C HIS A 86 4.96 5.19 -26.70
N CYS A 87 3.78 5.11 -27.30
CA CYS A 87 3.25 3.92 -27.93
C CYS A 87 2.45 4.27 -29.18
N CYS A 88 2.33 3.30 -30.08
CA CYS A 88 1.53 3.40 -31.30
C CYS A 88 0.34 2.44 -31.25
N ARG A 89 -0.74 2.77 -31.93
CA ARG A 89 -1.89 1.85 -32.07
C ARG A 89 -1.47 0.60 -32.86
N ASN A 90 -2.14 -0.52 -32.59
CA ASN A 90 -1.88 -1.80 -33.26
C ASN A 90 -1.71 -1.64 -34.78
N GLY A 91 -0.58 -2.09 -35.33
CA GLY A 91 -0.22 -2.09 -36.75
C GLY A 91 0.51 -0.83 -37.24
N PHE A 92 0.73 0.17 -36.39
CA PHE A 92 1.59 1.30 -36.72
C PHE A 92 3.03 1.03 -36.25
N THR A 93 4.00 1.58 -36.97
CA THR A 93 5.43 1.47 -36.61
C THR A 93 5.90 2.76 -35.95
N CYS A 94 6.62 2.64 -34.84
CA CYS A 94 7.22 3.78 -34.16
C CYS A 94 8.34 4.39 -35.02
N LYS A 95 8.24 5.69 -35.30
CA LYS A 95 9.33 6.56 -35.77
C LYS A 95 9.66 7.57 -34.67
N LYS A 96 10.56 8.53 -34.95
CA LYS A 96 11.07 9.48 -33.95
C LYS A 96 9.99 10.12 -33.08
N SER A 97 8.91 10.60 -33.69
CA SER A 97 7.81 11.29 -33.01
C SER A 97 6.45 11.03 -33.66
N THR A 98 6.40 10.05 -34.57
CA THR A 98 5.20 9.69 -35.35
C THR A 98 5.01 8.18 -35.36
N CYS A 99 3.76 7.78 -35.54
CA CYS A 99 3.35 6.41 -35.82
C CYS A 99 3.00 6.33 -37.30
N GLU A 100 3.66 5.43 -38.04
CA GLU A 100 3.50 5.33 -39.49
C GLU A 100 2.97 3.96 -39.93
N ARG A 101 2.02 3.98 -40.89
CA ARG A 101 1.54 2.79 -41.61
C ARG A 101 1.21 3.16 -43.05
N GLY A 102 2.04 2.71 -43.99
CA GLY A 102 1.89 3.10 -45.39
C GLY A 102 1.96 4.62 -45.51
N ASN A 103 0.90 5.25 -46.03
CA ASN A 103 0.80 6.71 -46.15
C ASN A 103 0.17 7.41 -44.94
N GLN A 104 -0.24 6.67 -43.91
CA GLN A 104 -0.82 7.25 -42.69
C GLN A 104 0.28 7.62 -41.71
N VAL A 105 0.32 8.89 -41.33
CA VAL A 105 1.22 9.44 -40.30
C VAL A 105 0.34 10.04 -39.21
N VAL A 106 0.40 9.47 -38.00
CA VAL A 106 -0.35 9.95 -36.83
C VAL A 106 0.59 10.23 -35.66
N PRO A 107 0.24 11.14 -34.74
CA PRO A 107 1.05 11.38 -33.55
C PRO A 107 1.10 10.13 -32.67
N MET A 108 2.20 10.00 -31.92
CA MET A 108 2.35 8.92 -30.94
C MET A 108 1.48 9.19 -29.71
N LEU A 109 1.07 8.12 -29.03
CA LEU A 109 0.35 8.21 -27.77
C LEU A 109 1.35 8.19 -26.62
N GLU A 110 1.12 9.01 -25.61
CA GLU A 110 1.91 9.00 -24.38
C GLU A 110 1.43 7.90 -23.44
N ARG A 111 2.37 7.23 -22.76
CA ARG A 111 2.05 6.22 -21.75
C ARG A 111 1.66 6.89 -20.45
N GLN A 112 0.65 6.34 -19.79
CA GLN A 112 0.34 6.69 -18.41
C GLN A 112 1.11 5.76 -17.46
N PRO A 113 1.47 6.18 -16.24
CA PRO A 113 2.02 5.24 -15.27
C PRO A 113 0.99 4.14 -14.99
N ALA A 114 1.45 2.88 -14.90
CA ALA A 114 0.55 1.80 -14.54
C ALA A 114 0.07 1.94 -13.10
N PHE A 115 -1.15 1.50 -12.83
CA PHE A 115 -1.68 1.49 -11.48
C PHE A 115 -0.95 0.41 -10.68
N MET A 116 -0.53 0.73 -9.46
CA MET A 116 -0.08 -0.30 -8.53
C MET A 116 -1.27 -1.16 -8.14
N ARG A 117 -1.10 -2.49 -8.23
CA ARG A 117 -2.18 -3.43 -7.94
C ARG A 117 -2.58 -3.34 -6.47
N LEU A 118 -3.79 -2.88 -6.20
CA LEU A 118 -4.42 -2.96 -4.87
C LEU A 118 -5.05 -4.34 -4.65
N ALA A 119 -4.29 -5.42 -4.93
CA ALA A 119 -4.52 -6.79 -4.45
C ALA A 119 -3.63 -7.78 -5.22
N ALA A 120 -2.47 -8.09 -4.64
CA ALA A 120 -1.98 -9.45 -4.41
C ALA A 120 -0.56 -9.38 -3.82
N GLY A 121 -0.48 -9.41 -2.49
CA GLY A 121 0.77 -9.63 -1.75
C GLY A 121 1.26 -8.40 -1.01
N GLN A 122 0.82 -8.24 0.24
CA GLN A 122 1.63 -7.53 1.22
C GLN A 122 2.84 -8.41 1.53
N VAL A 123 4.03 -7.82 1.58
CA VAL A 123 5.24 -8.55 1.95
C VAL A 123 5.22 -8.70 3.47
N LYS A 124 4.90 -9.90 3.93
CA LYS A 124 4.83 -10.21 5.36
C LYS A 124 6.23 -10.25 5.94
N CYS A 125 6.55 -9.29 6.79
CA CYS A 125 7.85 -9.21 7.46
C CYS A 125 7.88 -10.12 8.69
N ASP A 126 6.80 -10.12 9.46
CA ASP A 126 6.55 -11.08 10.53
C ASP A 126 5.04 -11.29 10.74
N SER A 127 4.64 -11.84 11.89
CA SER A 127 3.23 -12.06 12.21
C SER A 127 2.39 -10.79 12.28
N THR A 128 2.99 -9.62 12.48
CA THR A 128 2.30 -8.37 12.83
C THR A 128 2.64 -7.22 11.89
N HIS A 129 3.76 -7.28 11.16
CA HIS A 129 4.26 -6.23 10.29
C HIS A 129 4.28 -6.68 8.83
N GLU A 130 3.90 -5.76 7.97
CA GLU A 130 3.77 -5.96 6.55
C GLU A 130 4.27 -4.73 5.78
N CYS A 131 4.81 -4.98 4.60
CA CYS A 131 5.21 -3.96 3.63
C CYS A 131 4.33 -4.03 2.38
N GLN A 132 4.32 -2.95 1.60
CA GLN A 132 3.57 -2.93 0.35
C GLN A 132 4.18 -3.93 -0.63
N SER A 133 3.39 -4.35 -1.63
CA SER A 133 3.91 -5.24 -2.67
C SER A 133 5.12 -4.62 -3.35
N GLY A 134 6.16 -5.41 -3.59
CA GLY A 134 7.41 -4.95 -4.20
C GLY A 134 8.40 -4.25 -3.25
N GLN A 135 8.11 -4.17 -1.95
CA GLN A 135 9.05 -3.66 -0.94
C GLN A 135 9.83 -4.78 -0.26
N THR A 136 10.92 -4.43 0.43
CA THR A 136 11.74 -5.38 1.20
C THR A 136 11.70 -5.10 2.69
N CYS A 137 11.45 -6.12 3.50
CA CYS A 137 11.45 -6.02 4.96
C CYS A 137 12.88 -5.93 5.52
N CYS A 138 13.17 -4.87 6.28
CA CYS A 138 14.45 -4.68 6.96
C CYS A 138 14.24 -4.27 8.43
N LYS A 139 15.14 -4.67 9.31
CA LYS A 139 15.06 -4.31 10.74
C LYS A 139 15.49 -2.86 10.99
N LEU A 140 14.68 -2.17 11.79
CA LEU A 140 14.99 -0.86 12.36
C LEU A 140 15.79 -1.01 13.65
N ALA A 141 16.39 0.10 14.12
CA ALA A 141 17.19 0.13 15.36
C ALA A 141 16.33 -0.23 16.60
N SER A 142 15.02 -0.01 16.53
CA SER A 142 14.06 -0.40 17.57
C SER A 142 13.83 -1.91 17.66
N GLY A 143 14.28 -2.70 16.68
CA GLY A 143 13.96 -4.12 16.56
C GLY A 143 12.64 -4.39 15.81
N ASN A 144 11.84 -3.36 15.51
CA ASN A 144 10.65 -3.47 14.65
C ASN A 144 11.04 -3.53 13.17
N TRP A 145 10.06 -3.78 12.32
CA TRP A 145 10.25 -3.86 10.87
C TRP A 145 10.06 -2.51 10.19
N GLY A 146 10.88 -2.29 9.17
CA GLY A 146 10.73 -1.23 8.18
C GLY A 146 10.73 -1.82 6.77
N CYS A 147 10.28 -1.02 5.82
CA CYS A 147 10.16 -1.32 4.42
C CYS A 147 11.17 -0.50 3.64
N CYS A 148 12.00 -1.18 2.84
CA CYS A 148 12.77 -0.54 1.79
C CYS A 148 11.90 -0.43 0.52
N PRO A 149 11.93 0.70 -0.19
CA PRO A 149 11.04 0.94 -1.34
C PRO A 149 11.20 -0.01 -2.52
N GLN A 150 12.34 -0.71 -2.64
CA GLN A 150 12.68 -1.58 -3.76
C GLN A 150 12.57 -3.07 -3.39
N PRO A 151 12.27 -3.94 -4.36
CA PRO A 151 12.26 -5.37 -4.14
C PRO A 151 13.69 -5.91 -4.03
N GLU A 152 13.87 -6.92 -3.19
CA GLU A 152 15.18 -7.55 -2.94
C GLU A 152 16.29 -6.55 -2.58
N ALA A 153 15.92 -5.48 -1.84
CA ALA A 153 16.84 -4.47 -1.37
C ALA A 153 17.81 -5.06 -0.32
N VAL A 154 19.02 -4.53 -0.28
CA VAL A 154 20.02 -4.90 0.72
C VAL A 154 19.82 -4.03 1.96
N CYS A 155 19.51 -4.65 3.10
CA CYS A 155 19.36 -3.95 4.37
C CYS A 155 20.74 -3.52 4.91
N CYS A 156 20.99 -2.22 5.01
CA CYS A 156 22.24 -1.74 5.61
C CYS A 156 22.21 -1.93 7.14
N SER A 157 23.40 -2.19 7.71
CA SER A 157 23.63 -2.45 9.13
C SER A 157 23.48 -1.22 10.03
N ASP A 158 23.31 -0.05 9.44
CA ASP A 158 23.00 1.19 10.15
C ASP A 158 21.55 1.25 10.68
N HIS A 159 20.73 0.27 10.31
CA HIS A 159 19.31 0.18 10.66
C HIS A 159 18.43 1.34 10.17
N VAL A 160 18.96 2.20 9.29
CA VAL A 160 18.24 3.36 8.72
C VAL A 160 18.13 3.26 7.21
N HIS A 161 19.15 2.76 6.51
CA HIS A 161 19.19 2.82 5.04
C HIS A 161 19.18 1.44 4.35
N CYS A 162 18.90 1.44 3.05
CA CYS A 162 18.91 0.27 2.20
C CYS A 162 19.59 0.58 0.87
N CYS A 163 20.12 -0.46 0.24
CA CYS A 163 20.65 -0.38 -1.11
C CYS A 163 19.79 -1.15 -2.11
N PRO A 164 19.78 -0.77 -3.40
CA PRO A 164 19.11 -1.55 -4.44
C PRO A 164 19.69 -2.97 -4.55
N LYS A 165 18.94 -3.88 -5.17
CA LYS A 165 19.39 -5.26 -5.38
C LYS A 165 20.76 -5.31 -6.06
N GLY A 166 21.69 -6.04 -5.44
CA GLY A 166 23.04 -6.25 -5.97
C GLY A 166 24.03 -5.12 -5.70
N PHE A 167 23.66 -4.10 -4.93
CA PHE A 167 24.59 -3.11 -4.39
C PHE A 167 25.02 -3.46 -2.97
N THR A 168 26.21 -3.01 -2.57
CA THR A 168 26.73 -3.14 -1.21
C THR A 168 26.65 -1.80 -0.49
N CYS A 169 26.22 -1.83 0.79
CA CYS A 169 26.19 -0.64 1.62
C CYS A 169 27.61 -0.21 1.98
N GLU A 170 27.99 1.00 1.56
CA GLU A 170 29.23 1.63 1.94
C GLU A 170 28.96 2.85 2.81
N LEU A 171 29.39 2.73 4.06
CA LEU A 171 29.40 3.86 4.97
C LEU A 171 30.39 4.91 4.44
N PRO A 172 30.04 6.21 4.52
CA PRO A 172 28.96 6.75 5.33
C PRO A 172 27.63 7.04 4.60
N SER A 173 27.52 6.88 3.27
CA SER A 173 26.33 7.42 2.57
C SER A 173 25.94 6.84 1.21
N HIS A 174 26.59 5.79 0.70
CA HIS A 174 26.33 5.33 -0.67
C HIS A 174 26.28 3.81 -0.80
N CYS A 175 25.67 3.40 -1.90
CA CYS A 175 25.59 2.02 -2.35
C CYS A 175 26.55 1.85 -3.52
N ARG A 176 27.43 0.84 -3.48
CA ARG A 176 28.36 0.56 -4.57
C ARG A 176 28.13 -0.79 -5.22
N LYS A 177 28.28 -0.86 -6.54
CA LYS A 177 28.35 -2.09 -7.32
C LYS A 177 29.38 -1.93 -8.44
N GLY A 178 30.60 -2.43 -8.22
CA GLY A 178 31.72 -2.13 -9.12
C GLY A 178 32.02 -0.63 -9.11
N ASP A 179 31.99 0.00 -10.28
CA ASP A 179 32.18 1.46 -10.43
C ASP A 179 30.88 2.26 -10.25
N ASP A 180 29.71 1.60 -10.21
CA ASP A 180 28.43 2.27 -10.02
C ASP A 180 28.24 2.68 -8.55
N VAL A 181 28.09 3.99 -8.31
CA VAL A 181 27.82 4.57 -7.00
C VAL A 181 26.46 5.27 -7.03
N VAL A 182 25.55 4.85 -6.16
CA VAL A 182 24.22 5.45 -6.04
C VAL A 182 23.92 5.83 -4.58
N PRO A 183 23.09 6.84 -4.33
CA PRO A 183 22.61 7.13 -2.99
C PRO A 183 21.84 5.94 -2.42
N TRP A 184 22.01 5.69 -1.12
CA TRP A 184 21.16 4.77 -0.39
C TRP A 184 19.74 5.33 -0.22
N MET A 185 18.79 4.43 0.02
CA MET A 185 17.39 4.75 0.30
C MET A 185 17.12 4.66 1.80
N GLU A 186 16.19 5.44 2.33
CA GLU A 186 15.76 5.32 3.73
C GLU A 186 14.69 4.23 3.91
N LYS A 187 14.75 3.54 5.05
CA LYS A 187 13.70 2.63 5.52
C LYS A 187 12.51 3.45 6.03
N VAL A 188 11.29 3.02 5.69
CA VAL A 188 10.06 3.55 6.30
C VAL A 188 9.51 2.50 7.27
N PRO A 189 8.91 2.85 8.42
CA PRO A 189 8.28 1.85 9.29
C PRO A 189 7.26 0.99 8.54
N ALA A 190 7.27 -0.32 8.79
CA ALA A 190 6.29 -1.24 8.23
C ALA A 190 4.92 -0.99 8.85
N PHE A 191 3.85 -1.21 8.08
CA PHE A 191 2.49 -1.10 8.63
C PHE A 191 2.16 -2.37 9.42
N VAL A 192 1.28 -2.21 10.41
CA VAL A 192 0.77 -3.33 11.19
C VAL A 192 -0.37 -3.98 10.42
N SER A 193 -0.31 -5.29 10.25
CA SER A 193 -1.33 -6.07 9.51
C SER A 193 -2.68 -5.99 10.23
N GLU A 194 -3.77 -5.84 9.46
CA GLU A 194 -5.14 -5.77 10.02
C GLU A 194 -5.69 -7.15 10.43
N ASN A 195 -5.04 -8.25 10.02
CA ASN A 195 -5.49 -9.63 10.30
C ASN A 195 -4.98 -10.19 11.65
N VAL A 196 -4.75 -9.31 12.61
CA VAL A 196 -3.85 -9.55 13.72
C VAL A 196 -4.66 -9.57 15.02
N LYS A 197 -4.95 -10.79 15.51
CA LYS A 197 -5.75 -11.07 16.72
C LYS A 197 -5.35 -10.14 17.87
N ALA A 198 -6.28 -9.33 18.36
CA ALA A 198 -5.96 -8.43 19.45
C ALA A 198 -5.48 -9.22 20.70
N VAL A 199 -4.39 -8.76 21.32
CA VAL A 199 -3.97 -9.19 22.66
C VAL A 199 -4.99 -8.63 23.63
N GLN A 200 -5.80 -9.51 24.20
CA GLN A 200 -6.78 -9.10 25.18
C GLN A 200 -6.06 -8.69 26.48
N CYS A 201 -6.20 -7.42 26.87
CA CYS A 201 -5.62 -6.89 28.11
C CYS A 201 -6.57 -7.12 29.29
N ASP A 202 -7.86 -6.87 29.06
CA ASP A 202 -8.97 -7.21 29.95
C ASP A 202 -10.28 -7.36 29.15
N SER A 203 -11.42 -7.48 29.81
CA SER A 203 -12.74 -7.63 29.16
C SER A 203 -13.15 -6.49 28.21
N THR A 204 -12.54 -5.31 28.31
CA THR A 204 -12.92 -4.09 27.58
C THR A 204 -11.78 -3.45 26.79
N HIS A 205 -10.54 -3.89 26.99
CA HIS A 205 -9.34 -3.34 26.39
C HIS A 205 -8.56 -4.41 25.65
N GLU A 206 -8.15 -4.07 24.45
CA GLU A 206 -7.41 -4.95 23.57
C GLU A 206 -6.29 -4.16 22.87
N CYS A 207 -5.14 -4.79 22.73
CA CYS A 207 -4.00 -4.24 22.01
C CYS A 207 -3.78 -4.98 20.70
N PRO A 208 -3.20 -4.35 19.66
CA PRO A 208 -2.76 -5.05 18.45
C PRO A 208 -1.84 -6.25 18.79
N THR A 209 -1.84 -7.34 18.00
CA THR A 209 -0.81 -8.39 18.23
C THR A 209 0.57 -7.78 18.05
N GLY A 210 1.50 -8.17 18.93
CA GLY A 210 2.85 -7.64 18.94
C GLY A 210 3.00 -6.50 19.93
N ASP A 211 1.91 -5.90 20.38
CA ASP A 211 1.92 -4.92 21.46
C ASP A 211 1.80 -5.62 22.82
N THR A 212 2.27 -4.94 23.86
CA THR A 212 2.17 -5.40 25.25
C THR A 212 1.21 -4.51 26.03
N CYS A 213 0.26 -5.13 26.71
CA CYS A 213 -0.67 -4.44 27.60
C CYS A 213 0.07 -3.91 28.84
N CYS A 214 0.06 -2.58 29.03
CA CYS A 214 0.62 -1.92 30.20
C CYS A 214 -0.47 -1.15 30.96
N LYS A 215 -0.42 -1.22 32.29
CA LYS A 215 -1.40 -0.56 33.14
C LYS A 215 -1.04 0.91 33.36
N LEU A 216 -1.95 1.81 33.03
CA LEU A 216 -1.80 3.26 33.14
C LEU A 216 -2.14 3.74 34.56
N ALA A 217 -1.73 4.98 34.88
CA ALA A 217 -1.90 5.55 36.23
C ALA A 217 -3.38 5.70 36.63
N ASN A 218 -4.27 5.85 35.65
CA ASN A 218 -5.73 5.92 35.83
C ASN A 218 -6.39 4.55 36.06
N GLY A 219 -5.61 3.46 36.04
CA GLY A 219 -6.10 2.09 36.20
C GLY A 219 -6.53 1.39 34.91
N ASN A 220 -6.62 2.11 33.78
CA ASN A 220 -6.93 1.55 32.46
C ASN A 220 -5.70 0.91 31.81
N TRP A 221 -5.89 0.28 30.65
CA TRP A 221 -4.82 -0.32 29.86
C TRP A 221 -4.37 0.60 28.73
N GLY A 222 -3.07 0.54 28.45
CA GLY A 222 -2.44 1.13 27.27
C GLY A 222 -1.59 0.10 26.54
N CYS A 223 -1.36 0.35 25.26
CA CYS A 223 -0.60 -0.53 24.39
C CYS A 223 0.82 -0.01 24.22
N CYS A 224 1.80 -0.86 24.57
CA CYS A 224 3.19 -0.62 24.27
C CYS A 224 3.54 -1.24 22.90
N PRO A 225 4.11 -0.49 21.93
CA PRO A 225 4.28 -0.93 20.54
C PRO A 225 5.48 -1.88 20.33
N VAL A 226 5.78 -2.72 21.32
CA VAL A 226 6.79 -3.78 21.27
C VAL A 226 6.30 -5.01 22.05
N LYS A 227 6.72 -6.18 21.56
CA LYS A 227 6.33 -7.47 22.14
C LYS A 227 7.11 -7.75 23.43
N ASN A 228 6.41 -8.28 24.43
CA ASN A 228 6.98 -8.63 25.74
C ASN A 228 7.69 -7.43 26.39
N ALA A 229 7.10 -6.24 26.27
CA ALA A 229 7.62 -5.03 26.86
C ALA A 229 7.66 -5.11 28.39
N VAL A 230 8.59 -4.40 29.00
CA VAL A 230 8.62 -4.14 30.44
C VAL A 230 7.87 -2.82 30.69
N CYS A 231 6.72 -2.89 31.35
CA CYS A 231 5.96 -1.70 31.73
C CYS A 231 6.67 -0.98 32.87
N CYS A 232 6.93 0.32 32.69
CA CYS A 232 7.63 1.12 33.69
C CYS A 232 6.71 1.50 34.85
N ALA A 233 7.31 1.74 36.03
CA ALA A 233 6.57 2.11 37.25
C ALA A 233 5.94 3.52 37.18
N ASP A 234 6.28 4.32 36.16
CA ASP A 234 5.65 5.60 35.92
C ASP A 234 4.26 5.48 35.28
N HIS A 235 3.86 4.27 34.88
CA HIS A 235 2.58 3.98 34.24
C HIS A 235 2.31 4.75 32.94
N VAL A 236 3.36 5.29 32.31
CA VAL A 236 3.26 6.02 31.04
C VAL A 236 4.21 5.44 30.01
N HIS A 237 5.35 4.90 30.44
CA HIS A 237 6.37 4.39 29.54
C HIS A 237 6.55 2.88 29.63
N CYS A 238 7.20 2.35 28.61
CA CYS A 238 7.57 0.96 28.52
C CYS A 238 8.91 0.78 27.81
N CYS A 239 9.60 -0.30 28.17
CA CYS A 239 10.89 -0.68 27.60
C CYS A 239 10.79 -1.98 26.81
N PRO A 240 11.62 -2.17 25.76
CA PRO A 240 11.71 -3.45 25.06
C PRO A 240 12.15 -4.59 26.01
N SER A 241 11.84 -5.83 25.61
CA SER A 241 12.24 -7.01 26.38
C SER A 241 13.75 -7.07 26.63
N GLY A 242 14.15 -7.35 27.87
CA GLY A 242 15.55 -7.39 28.29
C GLY A 242 16.15 -6.03 28.67
N TYR A 243 15.37 -4.94 28.62
CA TYR A 243 15.75 -3.64 29.17
C TYR A 243 14.98 -3.36 30.48
N LYS A 244 15.59 -2.55 31.35
CA LYS A 244 15.01 -2.04 32.59
C LYS A 244 14.70 -0.55 32.46
N CYS A 245 13.62 -0.12 33.08
CA CYS A 245 13.24 1.28 33.12
C CYS A 245 14.11 2.04 34.13
N GLU A 246 14.87 3.01 33.65
CA GLU A 246 15.59 3.98 34.48
C GLU A 246 14.79 5.29 34.51
N THR A 247 13.86 5.38 35.45
CA THR A 247 12.92 6.52 35.56
C THR A 247 13.60 7.84 35.91
N SER A 248 14.79 7.80 36.51
CA SER A 248 15.59 8.97 36.86
C SER A 248 16.12 9.73 35.64
N THR A 249 16.39 9.01 34.54
CA THR A 249 16.95 9.57 33.29
C THR A 249 15.99 9.48 32.11
N GLY A 250 14.87 8.79 32.27
CA GLY A 250 13.87 8.58 31.22
C GLY A 250 14.37 7.68 30.09
N ARG A 251 15.08 6.59 30.43
CA ARG A 251 15.71 5.70 29.44
C ARG A 251 15.53 4.23 29.80
N CYS A 252 15.69 3.39 28.80
CA CYS A 252 15.77 1.94 28.94
C CYS A 252 17.24 1.52 28.97
N THR A 253 17.66 0.90 30.07
CA THR A 253 19.04 0.43 30.28
C THR A 253 19.13 -1.09 30.25
N LYS A 254 20.26 -1.62 29.79
CA LYS A 254 20.56 -3.05 29.79
C LYS A 254 21.96 -3.26 30.35
N GLY A 255 22.09 -4.15 31.33
CA GLY A 255 23.29 -4.27 32.19
C GLY A 255 24.60 -4.66 31.50
N ASP A 256 24.58 -5.03 30.22
CA ASP A 256 25.74 -5.53 29.48
C ASP A 256 26.39 -4.44 28.59
N ASN A 257 26.74 -3.27 29.15
CA ASN A 257 27.38 -2.15 28.42
C ASN A 257 26.62 -1.70 27.14
N SER A 258 25.32 -1.98 27.05
CA SER A 258 24.50 -1.62 25.90
C SER A 258 24.13 -0.14 25.98
N ALA A 259 24.18 0.57 24.84
CA ALA A 259 23.80 1.97 24.80
C ALA A 259 22.35 2.16 25.30
N PRO A 260 22.08 3.16 26.17
CA PRO A 260 20.75 3.38 26.73
C PRO A 260 19.78 3.85 25.64
N LEU A 261 18.67 3.14 25.49
CA LEU A 261 17.64 3.45 24.51
C LEU A 261 16.64 4.46 25.07
N PRO A 262 16.01 5.30 24.21
CA PRO A 262 14.83 6.03 24.62
C PRO A 262 13.68 5.04 24.92
N TRP A 263 12.96 5.27 26.01
CA TRP A 263 11.74 4.53 26.33
C TRP A 263 10.57 4.89 25.41
N LEU A 264 9.59 3.99 25.31
CA LEU A 264 8.41 4.16 24.47
C LEU A 264 7.23 4.60 25.33
N VAL A 265 6.30 5.38 24.77
CA VAL A 265 5.06 5.78 25.46
C VAL A 265 4.01 4.70 25.26
N ALA A 266 3.40 4.25 26.35
CA ALA A 266 2.20 3.40 26.31
C ALA A 266 0.99 4.27 25.97
N ILE A 267 0.32 3.95 24.87
CA ILE A 267 -0.79 4.76 24.36
C ILE A 267 -2.11 4.13 24.82
N SER A 268 -2.99 4.92 25.45
CA SER A 268 -4.37 4.49 25.73
C SER A 268 -5.14 4.41 24.41
N LYS A 269 -5.79 3.28 24.16
CA LYS A 269 -6.71 3.07 23.04
C LYS A 269 -8.09 2.76 23.56
#